data_AF-A0A1Y1Y6X3-F1
#
_entry.id   AF-A0A1Y1Y6X3-F1
#
_cell.length_a   1.000
_cell.length_b   1.000
_cell.length_c   1.000
_cell.angle_alpha   90.00
_cell.angle_beta   90.00
_cell.angle_gamma   90.00
#
_symmetry.space_group_name_H-M   'P 1'
#
loop_
_entity.id
_entity.type
_entity.pdbx_description
1 polymer ?
#
loop_
_entity_poly.entity_id
_entity_poly.type
_entity_poly.pdbx_seq_one_letter_code
_entity_poly.pdbx_strand_id
1 'polypeptide(L)' 'EDLVFLNKSIFNKKTSWRHKAYRPIGHISQYTQDITRGKTWAILPAYIINGYLPCIGIKEGYFNYEEFIN' A
#
# COMPACT_ATOMS: atom_id res chain seq x y z
N GLU A 1 -13.40 12.43 26.53
CA GLU A 1 -12.45 11.49 25.93
C GLU A 1 -12.56 11.64 24.42
N ASP A 2 -11.45 11.93 23.74
CA ASP A 2 -11.46 12.08 22.28
C ASP A 2 -11.21 10.72 21.64
N LEU A 3 -12.09 10.32 20.72
CA LEU A 3 -12.02 9.04 20.03
C LEU A 3 -11.01 9.12 18.89
N VAL A 4 -9.92 8.35 18.98
CA VAL A 4 -8.86 8.30 17.97
C VAL A 4 -9.04 7.05 17.11
N PHE A 5 -9.08 7.24 15.80
CA PHE A 5 -9.14 6.15 14.83
C PHE A 5 -7.74 5.89 14.25
N LEU A 6 -7.32 4.63 14.33
CA LEU A 6 -6.07 4.13 13.74
C LEU A 6 -6.42 3.24 12.55
N ASN A 7 -5.75 3.46 11.42
CA ASN A 7 -5.89 2.61 10.23
C ASN A 7 -4.51 2.27 9.66
N LYS A 8 -4.40 1.12 9.00
CA LYS A 8 -3.21 0.70 8.25
C LYS A 8 -3.49 0.80 6.76
N SER A 9 -2.86 1.75 6.09
CA SER A 9 -2.92 1.89 4.64
C SER A 9 -1.66 1.32 4.00
N ILE A 10 -1.84 0.49 2.97
CA ILE A 10 -0.73 -0.10 2.20
C ILE A 10 -0.66 0.61 0.85
N PHE A 11 0.46 1.26 0.60
CA PHE A 11 0.75 1.95 -0.65
C PHE A 11 1.85 1.21 -1.41
N ASN A 12 1.59 0.83 -2.66
CA ASN A 12 2.61 0.22 -3.51
C ASN A 12 3.07 1.22 -4.56
N LYS A 13 4.39 1.46 -4.67
CA LYS A 13 4.96 2.33 -5.71
C LYS A 13 4.63 1.83 -7.13
N LYS A 14 4.41 0.52 -7.29
CA LYS A 14 3.71 -0.08 -8.43
C LYS A 14 2.47 -0.82 -7.91
N THR A 15 1.29 -0.31 -8.26
CA THR A 15 0.00 -0.72 -7.66
C THR A 15 -0.53 -2.06 -8.14
N SER A 16 0.06 -2.69 -9.17
CA SER A 16 -0.48 -3.94 -9.70
C SER A 16 0.56 -4.83 -10.35
N TRP A 17 0.43 -6.13 -10.12
CA TRP A 17 0.93 -7.15 -11.03
C TRP A 17 -0.10 -7.29 -12.15
N ARG A 18 0.22 -6.82 -13.36
CA ARG A 18 -0.52 -7.22 -14.55
C ARG A 18 0.35 -8.23 -15.27
N HIS A 19 -0.11 -9.47 -15.36
CA HIS A 19 0.62 -10.50 -16.12
C HIS A 19 0.44 -10.32 -17.65
N LYS A 20 -0.62 -9.59 -18.05
CA LYS A 20 -0.98 -9.33 -19.44
C LYS A 20 -1.11 -7.83 -19.71
N ALA A 21 -0.63 -7.38 -20.85
CA ALA A 21 -0.83 -6.00 -21.33
C ALA A 21 -2.12 -5.90 -22.15
N TYR A 22 -2.61 -4.68 -22.45
CA TYR A 22 -3.72 -4.53 -23.39
C TYR A 22 -3.23 -4.75 -24.83
N ARG A 23 -3.95 -5.56 -25.61
CA ARG A 23 -3.66 -5.81 -27.04
C ARG A 23 -4.95 -6.17 -27.79
N PRO A 24 -5.00 -6.00 -29.14
CA PRO A 24 -6.12 -6.44 -29.95
C PRO A 24 -6.39 -7.94 -29.82
N ILE A 25 -7.64 -8.32 -30.07
CA ILE A 25 -8.13 -9.70 -30.01
C ILE A 25 -7.31 -10.58 -30.95
N GLY A 26 -6.83 -11.74 -30.45
CA GLY A 26 -6.04 -12.71 -31.21
C GLY A 26 -4.53 -12.67 -30.95
N HIS A 27 -4.03 -11.71 -30.18
CA HIS A 27 -2.61 -11.63 -29.83
C HIS A 27 -2.34 -11.91 -28.35
N ILE A 28 -1.34 -12.75 -28.08
CA ILE A 28 -0.82 -12.94 -26.73
C ILE A 28 -0.05 -11.67 -26.34
N SER A 29 -0.42 -11.06 -25.22
CA SER A 29 0.35 -10.02 -24.55
C SER A 29 0.87 -10.56 -23.23
N GLN A 30 2.17 -10.82 -23.18
CA GLN A 30 2.91 -11.04 -21.96
C GLN A 30 3.98 -9.97 -21.89
N TYR A 31 4.27 -9.49 -20.68
CA TYR A 31 5.40 -8.60 -20.49
C TYR A 31 6.69 -9.39 -20.72
N THR A 32 7.67 -8.78 -21.38
CA THR A 32 8.97 -9.39 -21.68
C THR A 32 9.88 -9.55 -20.46
N GLN A 33 9.43 -9.09 -19.30
CA GLN A 33 10.19 -9.11 -18.05
C GLN A 33 9.29 -9.55 -16.90
N ASP A 34 9.89 -10.28 -15.95
CA ASP A 34 9.28 -10.53 -14.65
C ASP A 34 9.10 -9.20 -13.92
N ILE A 35 7.86 -8.72 -13.87
CA ILE A 35 7.53 -7.52 -13.11
C ILE A 35 7.54 -7.91 -11.63
N THR A 36 8.66 -7.65 -10.96
CA THR A 36 8.74 -7.76 -9.50
C THR A 36 7.79 -6.76 -8.85
N ARG A 37 7.19 -7.16 -7.72
CA ARG A 37 6.31 -6.28 -6.94
C ARG A 37 7.11 -5.03 -6.58
N GLY A 38 6.56 -3.86 -6.90
CA GLY A 38 7.22 -2.59 -6.57
C GLY A 38 7.38 -2.42 -5.06
N LYS A 39 8.29 -1.53 -4.66
CA LYS A 39 8.49 -1.15 -3.26
C LYS A 39 7.13 -0.86 -2.60
N THR A 40 6.83 -1.60 -1.55
CA THR A 40 5.62 -1.45 -0.74
C THR A 40 5.93 -0.53 0.43
N TRP A 41 5.00 0.34 0.78
CA TRP A 41 5.09 1.25 1.90
C TRP A 41 3.83 1.09 2.75
N ALA A 42 4.00 0.95 4.05
CA ALA A 42 2.89 1.00 5.00
C ALA A 42 2.86 2.38 5.66
N ILE A 43 1.66 2.95 5.71
CA ILE A 43 1.39 4.24 6.35
C ILE A 43 0.36 3.99 7.45
N LEU A 44 0.65 4.50 8.64
CA LEU A 44 -0.22 4.48 9.81
C LEU A 44 -0.79 5.88 10.05
N PRO A 45 -1.87 6.26 9.36
CA PRO A 45 -2.61 7.46 9.70
C PRO A 45 -3.37 7.27 11.02
N ALA A 46 -3.30 8.29 11.86
CA ALA A 46 -4.24 8.48 12.96
C ALA A 46 -5.11 9.69 12.64
N TYR A 47 -6.38 9.62 13.00
CA TYR A 47 -7.32 10.72 12.80
C TYR A 47 -8.35 10.75 13.92
N ILE A 48 -8.85 11.94 14.20
CA ILE A 48 -10.00 12.20 15.08
C ILE A 48 -11.14 12.73 14.21
N ILE A 49 -12.32 12.92 14.80
CA ILE A 49 -13.48 13.50 14.10
C ILE A 49 -13.12 14.86 13.46
N ASN A 50 -12.25 15.63 14.11
CA ASN A 50 -11.86 16.97 13.66
C ASN A 50 -10.68 17.00 12.68
N GLY A 51 -10.20 15.84 12.20
CA GLY A 51 -9.20 15.77 11.14
C GLY A 51 -8.07 14.78 11.38
N TYR A 52 -7.07 14.85 10.50
CA TYR A 52 -5.89 13.99 10.58
C TYR A 52 -4.95 14.45 11.69
N LEU A 53 -4.52 13.48 12.49
CA LEU A 53 -3.37 13.65 13.37
C LEU A 53 -2.08 13.45 12.54
N PRO A 54 -0.93 13.95 13.01
CA PRO A 54 0.34 13.69 12.35
C PRO A 54 0.50 12.19 12.09
N CYS A 55 0.82 11.79 10.84
CA CYS A 55 1.04 10.40 10.48
C CYS A 55 2.03 9.76 11.46
N ILE A 56 1.59 8.74 12.20
CA ILE A 56 2.35 8.18 13.32
C ILE A 56 3.49 7.28 12.82
N GLY A 57 3.40 6.75 11.60
CA GLY A 57 4.48 5.97 11.02
C GLY A 57 4.40 5.81 9.50
N ILE A 58 5.57 5.87 8.86
CA ILE A 58 5.78 5.50 7.46
C ILE A 58 6.94 4.52 7.41
N LYS A 59 6.72 3.35 6.81
CA LYS A 59 7.74 2.29 6.74
C LYS A 59 7.73 1.61 5.37
N GLU A 60 8.91 1.28 4.84
CA GLU A 60 9.01 0.39 3.67
C GLU A 60 8.66 -1.05 4.10
N GLY A 61 7.72 -1.66 3.40
CA GLY A 61 7.20 -2.99 3.71
C GLY A 61 5.90 -2.96 4.52
N TYR A 62 5.85 -3.74 5.60
CA TYR A 62 4.67 -3.90 6.45
C TYR A 62 5.05 -3.74 7.93
N PHE A 63 4.11 -3.21 8.72
CA PHE A 63 4.15 -3.34 10.18
C PHE A 63 3.71 -4.75 10.58
N ASN A 64 4.50 -5.43 11.40
CA ASN A 64 4.06 -6.63 12.12
C ASN A 64 3.23 -6.25 13.36
N TYR A 65 2.76 -7.24 14.12
CA TYR A 65 1.91 -7.00 15.30
C TYR A 65 2.64 -6.20 16.40
N GLU A 66 3.88 -6.58 16.70
CA GLU A 66 4.69 -5.95 17.74
C GLU A 66 5.00 -4.49 17.39
N GLU A 67 5.31 -4.22 16.13
CA GLU A 67 5.57 -2.88 15.59
C GLU A 67 4.32 -2.01 15.48
N PHE A 68 3.12 -2.59 15.55
CA PHE A 68 1.87 -1.83 15.50
C PHE A 68 1.40 -1.39 16.89
N ILE A 69 1.77 -2.15 17.93
CA ILE A 69 1.32 -1.92 19.31
C ILE A 69 2.34 -1.09 20.11
N ASN A 70 3.62 -1.15 19.73
CA ASN A 70 4.68 -0.31 20.31
C ASN A 70 4.72 1.08 19.68
#